data_AF-A0A1U8DUB1-F1
#
_entry.id   AF-A0A1U8DUB1-F1
#
_cell.length_a   1.000
_cell.length_b   1.000
_cell.length_c   1.000
_cell.angle_alpha   90.00
_cell.angle_beta   90.00
_cell.angle_gamma   90.00
#
_symmetry.space_group_name_H-M   'P 1'
#
loop_
_entity.id
_entity.type
_entity.pdbx_description
1 polymer ?
#
loop_
_entity_poly.entity_id
_entity_poly.type
_entity_poly.pdbx_seq_one_letter_code
_entity_poly.pdbx_strand_id
1 'polypeptide(L)'
;MDLGSSMFLTKIDFILINAEYGISAKNFYWITVSVLSNIKLCFISSHLKCEVQGLINACLQLLEHENKMYLEPTLIVLEKYLTNLESSAAEKKREEELVEKYAINIHTSDRISLHRHIQDGRMAECRAQTFAYRSLPTTSVVIAFYNEAWSTLLRTVHSVLETSPAVLLKEIILVDDLSDKVYLKADLEKYISTLQRVRLIRTNKREGLVRARLIGATFATGDVLTFLDCHCECVSGWLEPLLQRIAENETVVICPVIDTIDWNTFEFYMQTGEPMIGGFDWRLTFQWHSVPERERQRRKSKTDPIRSPTMAGGLFAVSKKYFEYLGTYDMGMDVWGGENLELSFRVWQCGGVLEIHPCSHVGHVFPKRAPYARPNFLQNTARAAEVWMDEYKEHFYNRNPPARKESYGDLSERKLLRKRLKCKNFEWYLKNVFSNLHVPEDRPGWHGAIHSMGISSECLDYNSPEHNPTGARVSLFGCHGQGGNQFFEYTSNKEIRFNSVTELCAEVPDQQDFVGMKNCPKDGSPIPENIVWHFREDGTVYHSHSGKCLSAYRTSEGRPDVQMRTCNASDKNQVWKFEK
;
A
#
# COMPACT_ATOMS: atom_id res chain seq x y z
N MET A 1 -38.43 -9.33 10.37
CA MET A 1 -39.57 -9.98 9.69
C MET A 1 -40.85 -9.33 10.19
N ASP A 2 -41.76 -9.07 9.25
CA ASP A 2 -43.20 -8.88 9.42
C ASP A 2 -43.76 -7.68 10.22
N LEU A 3 -44.27 -6.73 9.42
CA LEU A 3 -45.65 -6.21 9.51
C LEU A 3 -46.01 -5.40 8.24
N GLY A 4 -45.00 -4.92 7.50
CA GLY A 4 -45.19 -4.22 6.21
C GLY A 4 -45.37 -5.12 4.99
N SER A 5 -44.69 -6.28 4.94
CA SER A 5 -44.72 -7.20 3.79
C SER A 5 -46.07 -7.90 3.60
N SER A 6 -46.74 -8.25 4.70
CA SER A 6 -48.08 -8.87 4.69
C SER A 6 -49.16 -7.94 4.12
N MET A 7 -49.08 -6.63 4.39
CA MET A 7 -50.04 -5.63 3.89
C MET A 7 -49.81 -5.25 2.42
N PHE A 8 -48.59 -5.49 1.92
CA PHE A 8 -48.20 -5.21 0.54
C PHE A 8 -48.66 -6.33 -0.41
N LEU A 9 -48.49 -7.60 0.00
CA LEU A 9 -48.97 -8.77 -0.74
C LEU A 9 -50.50 -8.79 -0.83
N THR A 10 -51.21 -8.47 0.25
CA THR A 10 -52.69 -8.42 0.24
C THR A 10 -53.28 -7.33 -0.66
N LYS A 11 -52.55 -6.22 -0.91
CA LYS A 11 -52.99 -5.19 -1.87
C LYS A 11 -52.70 -5.56 -3.33
N ILE A 12 -51.64 -6.34 -3.59
CA ILE A 12 -51.30 -6.84 -4.92
C ILE A 12 -52.27 -7.95 -5.34
N ASP A 13 -52.64 -8.85 -4.43
CA ASP A 13 -53.66 -9.86 -4.68
C ASP A 13 -55.02 -9.22 -4.99
N PHE A 14 -55.35 -8.10 -4.35
CA PHE A 14 -56.59 -7.36 -4.64
C PHE A 14 -56.60 -6.69 -6.03
N ILE A 15 -55.43 -6.35 -6.57
CA ILE A 15 -55.29 -5.77 -7.91
C ILE A 15 -55.35 -6.89 -8.98
N LEU A 16 -54.74 -8.04 -8.71
CA LEU A 16 -54.77 -9.20 -9.62
C LEU A 16 -56.16 -9.85 -9.70
N ILE A 17 -56.89 -9.97 -8.59
CA ILE A 17 -58.24 -10.55 -8.57
C ILE A 17 -59.25 -9.70 -9.36
N ASN A 18 -59.09 -8.37 -9.39
CA ASN A 18 -59.99 -7.52 -10.15
C ASN A 18 -59.69 -7.54 -11.67
N ALA A 19 -58.50 -7.95 -12.10
CA ALA A 19 -58.15 -8.05 -13.53
C ALA A 19 -58.84 -9.22 -14.24
N GLU A 20 -59.23 -10.28 -13.53
CA GLU A 20 -60.00 -11.41 -14.10
C GLU A 20 -61.48 -11.09 -14.37
N TYR A 21 -62.01 -9.98 -13.82
CA TYR A 21 -63.41 -9.57 -13.99
C TYR A 21 -63.51 -8.17 -14.61
N GLY A 22 -63.14 -8.08 -15.91
CA GLY A 22 -63.49 -7.02 -16.86
C GLY A 22 -63.78 -5.63 -16.29
N ILE A 23 -62.73 -4.81 -16.15
CA ILE A 23 -62.84 -3.46 -15.56
C ILE A 23 -62.92 -2.37 -16.65
N SER A 24 -63.83 -1.42 -16.46
CA SER A 24 -63.94 -0.16 -17.22
C SER A 24 -62.68 0.72 -17.15
N ALA A 25 -62.34 1.38 -18.26
CA ALA A 25 -61.16 2.24 -18.48
C ALA A 25 -60.89 3.31 -17.40
N LYS A 26 -61.89 3.70 -16.59
CA LYS A 26 -61.70 4.66 -15.48
C LYS A 26 -60.92 4.10 -14.28
N ASN A 27 -60.93 2.79 -14.05
CA ASN A 27 -60.25 2.17 -12.91
C ASN A 27 -58.79 1.82 -13.21
N PHE A 28 -58.42 1.65 -14.48
CA PHE A 28 -57.04 1.38 -14.90
C PHE A 28 -56.10 2.57 -14.62
N TYR A 29 -56.64 3.80 -14.72
CA TYR A 29 -55.93 5.05 -14.36
C TYR A 29 -55.57 5.11 -12.87
N TRP A 30 -56.45 4.61 -11.99
CA TRP A 30 -56.18 4.57 -10.54
C TRP A 30 -55.15 3.50 -10.17
N ILE A 31 -55.11 2.37 -10.90
CA ILE A 31 -54.09 1.33 -10.73
C ILE A 31 -52.72 1.87 -11.16
N THR A 32 -52.63 2.55 -12.31
CA THR A 32 -51.37 3.15 -12.79
C THR A 32 -50.85 4.27 -11.87
N VAL A 33 -51.74 5.13 -11.36
CA VAL A 33 -51.35 6.16 -10.37
C VAL A 33 -50.90 5.51 -9.05
N SER A 34 -51.56 4.45 -8.59
CA SER A 34 -51.19 3.73 -7.37
C SER A 34 -49.84 3.01 -7.48
N VAL A 35 -49.55 2.36 -8.62
CA VAL A 35 -48.26 1.73 -8.91
C VAL A 35 -47.14 2.77 -8.97
N LEU A 36 -47.35 3.91 -9.64
CA LEU A 36 -46.38 5.00 -9.71
C LEU A 36 -46.12 5.67 -8.34
N SER A 37 -47.15 5.80 -7.48
CA SER A 37 -46.98 6.34 -6.13
C SER A 37 -46.24 5.38 -5.18
N ASN A 38 -46.34 4.07 -5.39
CA ASN A 38 -45.65 3.06 -4.56
C ASN A 38 -44.20 2.81 -5.01
N ILE A 39 -43.85 3.06 -6.28
CA ILE A 39 -42.44 3.00 -6.76
C ILE A 39 -41.56 4.04 -6.06
N LYS A 40 -42.12 5.20 -5.64
CA LYS A 40 -41.40 6.21 -4.86
C LYS A 40 -40.97 5.75 -3.45
N LEU A 41 -41.57 4.67 -2.92
CA LEU A 41 -41.30 4.16 -1.56
C LEU A 41 -40.30 2.99 -1.52
N CYS A 42 -39.94 2.39 -2.66
CA CYS A 42 -38.96 1.30 -2.75
C CYS A 42 -37.52 1.82 -2.92
N PHE A 43 -37.07 2.69 -2.03
CA PHE A 43 -35.64 2.91 -1.81
C PHE A 43 -35.28 2.10 -0.55
N ILE A 44 -34.15 1.37 -0.57
CA ILE A 44 -33.55 0.58 0.55
C ILE A 44 -33.81 -0.95 0.50
N SER A 45 -33.20 -1.69 -0.45
CA SER A 45 -32.70 -3.09 -0.31
C SER A 45 -32.44 -3.75 -1.69
N SER A 46 -31.41 -4.61 -1.80
CA SER A 46 -31.01 -5.32 -3.02
C SER A 46 -31.99 -6.44 -3.45
N HIS A 47 -32.75 -7.04 -2.51
CA HIS A 47 -33.73 -8.09 -2.84
C HIS A 47 -34.98 -7.55 -3.54
N LEU A 48 -35.40 -6.31 -3.26
CA LEU A 48 -36.57 -5.72 -3.91
C LEU A 48 -36.34 -5.38 -5.40
N LYS A 49 -35.10 -5.30 -5.87
CA LYS A 49 -34.80 -4.96 -7.29
C LYS A 49 -35.27 -6.04 -8.27
N CYS A 50 -35.16 -7.33 -7.92
CA CYS A 50 -35.61 -8.42 -8.78
C CYS A 50 -37.15 -8.52 -8.85
N GLU A 51 -37.84 -8.28 -7.73
CA GLU A 51 -39.30 -8.25 -7.70
C GLU A 51 -39.86 -7.06 -8.48
N VAL A 52 -39.22 -5.89 -8.40
CA VAL A 52 -39.61 -4.70 -9.18
C VAL A 52 -39.39 -4.90 -10.68
N GLN A 53 -38.27 -5.51 -11.10
CA GLN A 53 -38.04 -5.85 -12.51
C GLN A 53 -39.10 -6.83 -13.04
N GLY A 54 -39.44 -7.86 -12.25
CA GLY A 54 -40.49 -8.83 -12.58
C GLY A 54 -41.88 -8.19 -12.71
N LEU A 55 -42.22 -7.27 -11.80
CA LEU A 55 -43.47 -6.51 -11.82
C LEU A 55 -43.56 -5.57 -13.02
N ILE A 56 -42.48 -4.88 -13.39
CA ILE A 56 -42.46 -4.00 -14.56
C ILE A 56 -42.62 -4.82 -15.84
N ASN A 57 -41.92 -5.94 -15.97
CA ASN A 57 -42.04 -6.83 -17.13
C ASN A 57 -43.45 -7.42 -17.28
N ALA A 58 -44.09 -7.81 -16.16
CA ALA A 58 -45.48 -8.26 -16.16
C ALA A 58 -46.45 -7.13 -16.54
N CYS A 59 -46.23 -5.90 -16.06
CA CYS A 59 -47.01 -4.74 -16.47
C CYS A 59 -46.86 -4.43 -17.97
N LEU A 60 -45.65 -4.52 -18.54
CA LEU A 60 -45.43 -4.31 -19.97
C LEU A 60 -46.18 -5.36 -20.82
N GLN A 61 -46.13 -6.64 -20.44
CA GLN A 61 -46.85 -7.70 -21.12
C GLN A 61 -48.38 -7.51 -21.09
N LEU A 62 -48.92 -7.02 -19.96
CA LEU A 62 -50.35 -6.72 -19.83
C LEU A 62 -50.75 -5.49 -20.68
N LEU A 63 -49.89 -4.49 -20.78
CA LEU A 63 -50.13 -3.26 -21.54
C LEU A 63 -50.05 -3.46 -23.07
N GLU A 64 -49.31 -4.46 -23.55
CA GLU A 64 -49.26 -4.80 -24.98
C GLU A 64 -50.57 -5.45 -25.48
N HIS A 65 -51.37 -6.03 -24.59
CA HIS A 65 -52.60 -6.75 -24.91
C HIS A 65 -53.89 -5.90 -24.89
N GLU A 66 -53.90 -4.72 -24.27
CA GLU A 66 -55.07 -3.82 -24.22
C GLU A 66 -54.89 -2.53 -25.04
N ASN A 67 -55.98 -2.08 -25.67
CA ASN A 67 -56.04 -1.00 -26.67
C ASN A 67 -55.11 0.22 -26.42
N LYS A 68 -54.19 0.45 -27.37
CA LYS A 68 -53.02 1.35 -27.34
C LYS A 68 -53.25 2.87 -27.16
N MET A 69 -54.46 3.39 -27.00
CA MET A 69 -54.70 4.84 -27.18
C MET A 69 -54.50 5.72 -25.93
N TYR A 70 -54.31 5.15 -24.72
CA TYR A 70 -54.21 5.93 -23.46
C TYR A 70 -52.99 5.60 -22.57
N LEU A 71 -52.07 4.72 -23.01
CA LEU A 71 -51.01 4.16 -22.17
C LEU A 71 -49.57 4.43 -22.65
N GLU A 72 -49.38 5.07 -23.81
CA GLU A 72 -48.05 5.41 -24.36
C GLU A 72 -47.12 6.15 -23.39
N PRO A 73 -47.56 7.20 -22.65
CA PRO A 73 -46.66 7.93 -21.76
C PRO A 73 -46.13 7.07 -20.60
N THR A 74 -46.94 6.13 -20.10
CA THR A 74 -46.57 5.26 -18.98
C THR A 74 -45.66 4.13 -19.42
N LEU A 75 -45.90 3.57 -20.62
CA LEU A 75 -45.04 2.55 -21.23
C LEU A 75 -43.62 3.10 -21.45
N ILE A 76 -43.51 4.31 -22.00
CA ILE A 76 -42.23 5.02 -22.22
C ILE A 76 -41.48 5.25 -20.91
N VAL A 77 -42.17 5.59 -19.82
CA VAL A 77 -41.54 5.80 -18.51
C VAL A 77 -41.00 4.50 -17.93
N LEU A 78 -41.74 3.40 -18.04
CA LEU A 78 -41.33 2.08 -17.56
C LEU A 78 -40.18 1.50 -18.38
N GLU A 79 -40.24 1.60 -19.71
CA GLU A 79 -39.16 1.21 -20.62
C GLU A 79 -37.89 2.02 -20.34
N LYS A 80 -38.01 3.33 -20.11
CA LYS A 80 -36.88 4.18 -19.72
C LYS A 80 -36.30 3.77 -18.37
N TYR A 81 -37.14 3.36 -17.42
CA TYR A 81 -36.70 2.87 -16.11
C TYR A 81 -35.94 1.53 -16.22
N LEU A 82 -36.47 0.58 -17.00
CA LEU A 82 -35.81 -0.69 -17.29
C LEU A 82 -34.47 -0.47 -18.00
N THR A 83 -34.44 0.37 -19.02
CA THR A 83 -33.23 0.73 -19.75
C THR A 83 -32.20 1.36 -18.81
N ASN A 84 -32.62 2.23 -17.88
CA ASN A 84 -31.73 2.81 -16.87
C ASN A 84 -31.22 1.78 -15.86
N LEU A 85 -32.05 0.81 -15.46
CA LEU A 85 -31.66 -0.27 -14.55
C LEU A 85 -30.67 -1.24 -15.21
N GLU A 86 -30.92 -1.62 -16.46
CA GLU A 86 -30.02 -2.45 -17.26
C GLU A 86 -28.70 -1.74 -17.58
N SER A 87 -28.75 -0.44 -17.93
CA SER A 87 -27.57 0.41 -18.08
C SER A 87 -26.78 0.49 -16.77
N SER A 88 -27.45 0.67 -15.63
CA SER A 88 -26.80 0.72 -14.31
C SER A 88 -26.12 -0.61 -13.93
N ALA A 89 -26.73 -1.75 -14.27
CA ALA A 89 -26.14 -3.07 -14.05
C ALA A 89 -24.93 -3.32 -14.98
N ALA A 90 -25.03 -2.94 -16.25
CA ALA A 90 -23.94 -3.04 -17.22
C ALA A 90 -22.75 -2.14 -16.85
N GLU A 91 -23.02 -0.91 -16.38
CA GLU A 91 -21.98 0.00 -15.89
C GLU A 91 -21.24 -0.56 -14.69
N LYS A 92 -21.98 -1.10 -13.71
CA LYS A 92 -21.37 -1.73 -12.53
C LYS A 92 -20.50 -2.94 -12.89
N LYS A 93 -20.96 -3.78 -13.82
CA LYS A 93 -20.16 -4.92 -14.31
C LYS A 93 -18.86 -4.44 -14.97
N ARG A 94 -18.93 -3.39 -15.80
CA ARG A 94 -17.75 -2.80 -16.44
C ARG A 94 -16.78 -2.21 -15.41
N GLU A 95 -17.29 -1.59 -14.35
CA GLU A 95 -16.49 -1.10 -13.23
C GLU A 95 -15.74 -2.26 -12.54
N GLU A 96 -16.44 -3.33 -12.19
CA GLU A 96 -15.86 -4.51 -11.54
C GLU A 96 -14.76 -5.16 -12.41
N GLU A 97 -15.00 -5.32 -13.72
CA GLU A 97 -14.02 -5.86 -14.68
C GLU A 97 -12.75 -4.98 -14.78
N LEU A 98 -12.90 -3.65 -14.77
CA LEU A 98 -11.78 -2.73 -14.82
C LEU A 98 -10.97 -2.73 -13.51
N VAL A 99 -11.65 -2.78 -12.36
CA VAL A 99 -11.00 -2.92 -11.05
C VAL A 99 -10.24 -4.24 -10.95
N GLU A 100 -10.80 -5.34 -11.46
CA GLU A 100 -10.11 -6.63 -11.45
C GLU A 100 -8.82 -6.58 -12.26
N LYS A 101 -8.87 -5.93 -13.44
CA LYS A 101 -7.77 -5.83 -14.40
C LYS A 101 -6.65 -4.88 -13.97
N TYR A 102 -6.98 -3.72 -13.41
CA TYR A 102 -6.00 -2.67 -13.09
C TYR A 102 -5.75 -2.49 -11.59
N ALA A 103 -6.53 -3.15 -10.72
CA ALA A 103 -6.55 -2.90 -9.27
C ALA A 103 -6.87 -1.43 -8.89
N ILE A 104 -7.42 -0.66 -9.85
CA ILE A 104 -7.82 0.74 -9.74
C ILE A 104 -9.17 0.87 -10.45
N ASN A 105 -10.06 1.72 -9.93
CA ASN A 105 -11.34 2.01 -10.52
C ASN A 105 -11.18 2.94 -11.75
N ILE A 106 -10.71 2.35 -12.85
CA ILE A 106 -10.52 3.06 -14.13
C ILE A 106 -11.85 3.56 -14.69
N HIS A 107 -12.97 2.91 -14.36
CA HIS A 107 -14.30 3.38 -14.74
C HIS A 107 -14.58 4.78 -14.19
N THR A 108 -14.25 5.01 -12.92
CA THR A 108 -14.29 6.34 -12.28
C THR A 108 -13.25 7.28 -12.88
N SER A 109 -12.00 6.81 -13.02
CA SER A 109 -10.91 7.61 -13.62
C SER A 109 -11.27 8.16 -15.00
N ASP A 110 -11.87 7.36 -15.87
CA ASP A 110 -12.20 7.75 -17.25
C ASP A 110 -13.24 8.89 -17.32
N ARG A 111 -13.98 9.12 -16.24
CA ARG A 111 -14.97 10.21 -16.12
C ARG A 111 -14.45 11.43 -15.35
N ILE A 112 -13.26 11.33 -14.77
CA ILE A 112 -12.58 12.44 -14.12
C ILE A 112 -11.67 13.12 -15.15
N SER A 113 -11.75 14.46 -15.21
CA SER A 113 -10.90 15.25 -16.11
C SER A 113 -9.42 14.87 -16.02
N LEU A 114 -8.75 14.81 -17.16
CA LEU A 114 -7.29 14.67 -17.24
C LEU A 114 -6.56 15.93 -16.73
N HIS A 115 -7.30 17.03 -16.60
CA HIS A 115 -6.82 18.37 -16.23
C HIS A 115 -7.42 18.84 -14.89
N ARG A 116 -7.80 17.91 -14.00
CA ARG A 116 -8.43 18.30 -12.74
C ARG A 116 -7.44 19.07 -11.86
N HIS A 117 -7.93 20.11 -11.21
CA HIS A 117 -7.14 20.85 -10.22
C HIS A 117 -7.20 20.14 -8.86
N ILE A 118 -6.07 20.13 -8.15
CA ILE A 118 -5.99 19.68 -6.76
C ILE A 118 -5.94 20.91 -5.85
N GLN A 119 -6.87 20.97 -4.89
CA GLN A 119 -6.93 22.07 -3.94
C GLN A 119 -5.63 22.13 -3.10
N ASP A 120 -5.00 23.30 -3.05
CA ASP A 120 -3.75 23.51 -2.31
C ASP A 120 -3.99 23.63 -0.79
N GLY A 121 -3.99 22.47 -0.12
CA GLY A 121 -4.10 22.32 1.33
C GLY A 121 -2.78 22.40 2.11
N ARG A 122 -1.65 22.79 1.49
CA ARG A 122 -0.33 22.80 2.14
C ARG A 122 -0.26 23.74 3.36
N MET A 123 0.83 23.68 4.12
CA MET A 123 1.10 24.68 5.17
C MET A 123 1.15 26.10 4.57
N ALA A 124 0.66 27.10 5.32
CA ALA A 124 0.54 28.47 4.83
C ALA A 124 1.90 29.08 4.42
N GLU A 125 2.93 28.72 5.17
CA GLU A 125 4.31 29.11 4.93
C GLU A 125 4.82 28.57 3.59
N CYS A 126 4.44 27.35 3.18
CA CYS A 126 4.78 26.79 1.87
C CYS A 126 4.18 27.60 0.73
N ARG A 127 2.92 28.04 0.86
CA ARG A 127 2.25 28.89 -0.14
C ARG A 127 2.85 30.29 -0.24
N ALA A 128 3.49 30.76 0.84
CA ALA A 128 4.14 32.07 0.90
C ALA A 128 5.59 32.04 0.40
N GLN A 129 6.18 30.86 0.11
CA GLN A 129 7.55 30.76 -0.37
C GLN A 129 7.70 31.37 -1.77
N THR A 130 8.80 32.10 -1.97
CA THR A 130 9.17 32.68 -3.26
C THR A 130 10.48 32.08 -3.74
N PHE A 131 10.60 31.82 -5.04
CA PHE A 131 11.77 31.16 -5.63
C PHE A 131 12.45 32.04 -6.67
N ALA A 132 13.78 32.00 -6.70
CA ALA A 132 14.58 32.67 -7.73
C ALA A 132 14.67 31.78 -8.98
N TYR A 133 13.61 31.77 -9.80
CA TYR A 133 13.47 30.87 -10.95
C TYR A 133 14.66 30.83 -11.92
N ARG A 134 15.40 31.95 -12.08
CA ARG A 134 16.55 32.02 -13.00
C ARG A 134 17.80 31.28 -12.50
N SER A 135 17.91 31.03 -11.20
CA SER A 135 19.04 30.32 -10.60
C SER A 135 18.74 28.85 -10.31
N LEU A 136 17.48 28.43 -10.48
CA LEU A 136 17.09 27.04 -10.26
C LEU A 136 17.55 26.14 -11.43
N PRO A 137 17.97 24.90 -11.15
CA PRO A 137 18.32 23.94 -12.18
C PRO A 137 17.10 23.53 -13.00
N THR A 138 17.32 23.12 -14.23
CA THR A 138 16.27 22.51 -15.04
C THR A 138 16.08 21.04 -14.68
N THR A 139 14.88 20.49 -14.89
CA THR A 139 14.60 19.07 -14.67
C THR A 139 14.10 18.36 -15.91
N SER A 140 14.53 17.11 -16.08
CA SER A 140 13.83 16.13 -16.92
C SER A 140 12.96 15.26 -16.02
N VAL A 141 11.65 15.25 -16.26
CA VAL A 141 10.72 14.37 -15.55
C VAL A 141 10.69 13.02 -16.27
N VAL A 142 10.94 11.92 -15.57
CA VAL A 142 11.00 10.56 -16.12
C VAL A 142 9.83 9.74 -15.57
N ILE A 143 8.96 9.25 -16.46
CA ILE A 143 7.79 8.44 -16.13
C ILE A 143 7.90 7.12 -16.88
N ALA A 144 8.29 6.07 -16.16
CA ALA A 144 8.25 4.71 -16.69
C ALA A 144 6.84 4.12 -16.51
N PHE A 145 6.34 3.41 -17.52
CA PHE A 145 5.02 2.79 -17.45
C PHE A 145 5.00 1.41 -18.11
N TYR A 146 4.17 0.52 -17.57
CA TYR A 146 3.88 -0.79 -18.13
C TYR A 146 2.40 -1.08 -17.96
N ASN A 147 1.68 -1.23 -19.08
CA ASN A 147 0.25 -1.56 -19.11
C ASN A 147 -0.65 -0.62 -18.27
N GLU A 148 -0.21 0.63 -18.08
CA GLU A 148 -0.97 1.66 -17.34
C GLU A 148 -2.26 2.03 -18.09
N ALA A 149 -3.30 2.39 -17.34
CA ALA A 149 -4.54 2.86 -17.96
C ALA A 149 -4.36 4.23 -18.63
N TRP A 150 -5.13 4.46 -19.69
CA TRP A 150 -5.03 5.68 -20.49
C TRP A 150 -5.26 6.96 -19.67
N SER A 151 -6.33 6.98 -18.87
CA SER A 151 -6.73 8.17 -18.11
C SER A 151 -5.74 8.51 -16.98
N THR A 152 -5.20 7.53 -16.27
CA THR A 152 -4.19 7.74 -15.21
C THR A 152 -2.85 8.21 -15.79
N LEU A 153 -2.36 7.57 -16.86
CA LEU A 153 -1.12 7.95 -17.54
C LEU A 153 -1.21 9.40 -18.04
N LEU A 154 -2.25 9.74 -18.79
CA LEU A 154 -2.37 11.08 -19.37
C LEU A 154 -2.67 12.15 -18.33
N ARG A 155 -3.42 11.84 -17.27
CA ARG A 155 -3.61 12.77 -16.15
C ARG A 155 -2.29 13.08 -15.46
N THR A 156 -1.40 12.09 -15.33
CA THR A 156 -0.04 12.33 -14.83
C THR A 156 0.73 13.29 -15.74
N VAL A 157 0.72 13.06 -17.06
CA VAL A 157 1.41 13.92 -18.04
C VAL A 157 0.89 15.36 -17.99
N HIS A 158 -0.42 15.54 -18.04
CA HIS A 158 -1.04 16.87 -17.98
C HIS A 158 -0.80 17.55 -16.65
N SER A 159 -0.93 16.82 -15.54
CA SER A 159 -0.64 17.36 -14.21
C SER A 159 0.79 17.90 -14.12
N VAL A 160 1.80 17.19 -14.65
CA VAL A 160 3.18 17.68 -14.71
C VAL A 160 3.29 18.92 -15.60
N LEU A 161 2.71 18.91 -16.81
CA LEU A 161 2.76 20.05 -17.73
C LEU A 161 2.11 21.32 -17.15
N GLU A 162 1.02 21.15 -16.43
CA GLU A 162 0.17 22.25 -15.93
C GLU A 162 0.63 22.81 -14.58
N THR A 163 1.39 22.03 -13.81
CA THR A 163 1.87 22.45 -12.47
C THR A 163 3.37 22.71 -12.41
N SER A 164 4.12 22.39 -13.46
CA SER A 164 5.57 22.63 -13.52
C SER A 164 5.87 23.94 -14.25
N PRO A 165 6.59 24.89 -13.62
CA PRO A 165 7.01 26.12 -14.28
C PRO A 165 7.78 25.86 -15.57
N ALA A 166 7.35 26.48 -16.66
CA ALA A 166 7.90 26.23 -17.99
C ALA A 166 9.39 26.58 -18.14
N VAL A 167 9.96 27.40 -17.27
CA VAL A 167 11.40 27.69 -17.27
C VAL A 167 12.24 26.61 -16.59
N LEU A 168 11.62 25.76 -15.76
CA LEU A 168 12.28 24.69 -15.01
C LEU A 168 12.10 23.31 -15.68
N LEU A 169 10.94 23.07 -16.30
CA LEU A 169 10.65 21.80 -16.97
C LEU A 169 11.31 21.72 -18.35
N LYS A 170 12.44 21.00 -18.44
CA LYS A 170 13.15 20.78 -19.70
C LYS A 170 12.35 19.88 -20.63
N GLU A 171 11.94 18.73 -20.11
CA GLU A 171 11.26 17.67 -20.85
C GLU A 171 10.55 16.68 -19.90
N ILE A 172 9.53 16.01 -20.43
CA ILE A 172 8.91 14.83 -19.84
C ILE A 172 9.28 13.64 -20.73
N ILE A 173 9.91 12.63 -20.15
CA ILE A 173 10.34 11.42 -20.83
C ILE A 173 9.47 10.27 -20.36
N LEU A 174 8.57 9.84 -21.23
CA LEU A 174 7.77 8.64 -21.06
C LEU A 174 8.58 7.43 -21.53
N VAL A 175 8.66 6.39 -20.71
CA VAL A 175 9.34 5.13 -21.06
C VAL A 175 8.33 3.98 -21.04
N ASP A 176 7.91 3.53 -22.21
CA ASP A 176 7.07 2.33 -22.38
C ASP A 176 7.93 1.08 -22.18
N ASP A 177 7.76 0.41 -21.04
CA ASP A 177 8.44 -0.84 -20.70
C ASP A 177 7.75 -2.06 -21.33
N LEU A 178 7.67 -2.07 -22.65
CA LEU A 178 7.04 -3.12 -23.46
C LEU A 178 5.58 -3.42 -23.07
N SER A 179 4.74 -2.38 -22.97
CA SER A 179 3.30 -2.56 -22.75
C SER A 179 2.64 -3.34 -23.89
N ASP A 180 1.59 -4.10 -23.59
CA ASP A 180 0.83 -4.89 -24.57
C ASP A 180 -0.52 -4.26 -24.95
N LYS A 181 -0.94 -3.19 -24.27
CA LYS A 181 -2.21 -2.51 -24.52
C LYS A 181 -2.14 -1.73 -25.83
N VAL A 182 -3.10 -1.99 -26.73
CA VAL A 182 -3.16 -1.37 -28.07
C VAL A 182 -3.16 0.15 -28.00
N TYR A 183 -3.91 0.73 -27.06
CA TYR A 183 -4.00 2.18 -26.87
C TYR A 183 -2.67 2.84 -26.44
N LEU A 184 -1.71 2.08 -25.91
CA LEU A 184 -0.38 2.60 -25.56
C LEU A 184 0.58 2.65 -26.75
N LYS A 185 0.15 2.22 -27.94
CA LYS A 185 0.95 2.19 -29.17
C LYS A 185 0.72 3.46 -30.00
N ALA A 186 0.12 3.32 -31.18
CA ALA A 186 -0.06 4.44 -32.12
C ALA A 186 -0.94 5.55 -31.54
N ASP A 187 -1.96 5.22 -30.74
CA ASP A 187 -2.87 6.22 -30.15
C ASP A 187 -2.14 7.14 -29.17
N LEU A 188 -1.27 6.57 -28.32
CA LEU A 188 -0.45 7.36 -27.40
C LEU A 188 0.52 8.28 -28.14
N GLU A 189 1.22 7.77 -29.16
CA GLU A 189 2.13 8.57 -29.99
C GLU A 189 1.40 9.73 -30.66
N LYS A 190 0.23 9.46 -31.24
CA LYS A 190 -0.60 10.48 -31.86
C LYS A 190 -1.01 11.55 -30.84
N TYR A 191 -1.46 11.14 -29.65
CA TYR A 191 -1.90 12.07 -28.62
C TYR A 191 -0.75 12.99 -28.16
N ILE A 192 0.38 12.40 -27.76
CA ILE A 192 1.51 13.17 -27.21
C ILE A 192 2.25 14.00 -28.26
N SER A 193 2.11 13.70 -29.56
CA SER A 193 2.72 14.50 -30.64
C SER A 193 2.30 15.97 -30.63
N THR A 194 1.16 16.27 -30.01
CA THR A 194 0.62 17.63 -29.85
C THR A 194 1.15 18.33 -28.60
N LEU A 195 1.77 17.60 -27.67
CA LEU A 195 2.26 18.11 -26.39
C LEU A 195 3.72 18.52 -26.50
N GLN A 196 4.00 19.79 -26.26
CA GLN A 196 5.38 20.27 -26.23
C GLN A 196 6.14 19.63 -25.07
N ARG A 197 7.43 19.35 -25.30
CA ARG A 197 8.38 18.84 -24.30
C ARG A 197 8.10 17.39 -23.83
N VAL A 198 7.13 16.71 -24.41
CA VAL A 198 6.87 15.30 -24.13
C VAL A 198 7.60 14.44 -25.15
N ARG A 199 8.37 13.46 -24.66
CA ARG A 199 9.11 12.49 -25.47
C ARG A 199 8.68 11.09 -25.04
N LEU A 200 8.59 10.18 -26.00
CA LEU A 200 8.31 8.77 -25.74
C LEU A 200 9.49 7.91 -26.19
N ILE A 201 9.92 7.04 -25.31
CA ILE A 201 10.92 6.01 -25.54
C ILE A 201 10.24 4.66 -25.31
N ARG A 202 10.52 3.68 -26.17
CA ARG A 202 9.99 2.32 -26.01
C ARG A 202 11.14 1.34 -25.85
N THR A 203 11.02 0.44 -24.89
CA THR A 203 11.94 -0.68 -24.75
C THR A 203 11.64 -1.75 -25.80
N ASN A 204 12.64 -2.53 -26.18
CA ASN A 204 12.50 -3.66 -27.12
C ASN A 204 12.26 -5.00 -26.42
N LYS A 205 12.40 -5.04 -25.10
CA LYS A 205 12.12 -6.18 -24.22
C LYS A 205 11.55 -5.65 -22.90
N ARG A 206 10.97 -6.54 -22.08
CA ARG A 206 10.52 -6.18 -20.74
C ARG A 206 11.74 -5.97 -19.85
N GLU A 207 12.01 -4.71 -19.50
CA GLU A 207 13.16 -4.29 -18.72
C GLU A 207 12.85 -4.26 -17.22
N GLY A 208 11.62 -3.93 -16.82
CA GLY A 208 11.27 -3.67 -15.43
C GLY A 208 11.54 -2.23 -15.01
N LEU A 209 10.93 -1.81 -13.88
CA LEU A 209 10.89 -0.42 -13.42
C LEU A 209 12.28 0.23 -13.38
N VAL A 210 13.23 -0.46 -12.75
CA VAL A 210 14.61 0.04 -12.53
C VAL A 210 15.28 0.37 -13.85
N ARG A 211 15.34 -0.60 -14.77
CA ARG A 211 16.00 -0.44 -16.07
C ARG A 211 15.26 0.54 -16.97
N ALA A 212 13.93 0.55 -16.96
CA ALA A 212 13.14 1.54 -17.70
C ALA A 212 13.42 2.98 -17.24
N ARG A 213 13.49 3.22 -15.92
CA ARG A 213 13.90 4.53 -15.37
C ARG A 213 15.31 4.93 -15.79
N LEU A 214 16.25 3.99 -15.79
CA LEU A 214 17.63 4.25 -16.22
C LEU A 214 17.75 4.55 -17.72
N ILE A 215 16.95 3.90 -18.56
CA ILE A 215 16.84 4.27 -19.97
C ILE A 215 16.40 5.72 -20.08
N GLY A 216 15.31 6.12 -19.40
CA GLY A 216 14.86 7.51 -19.39
C GLY A 216 15.93 8.49 -18.88
N ALA A 217 16.62 8.14 -17.79
CA ALA A 217 17.72 8.94 -17.23
C ALA A 217 18.90 9.12 -18.20
N THR A 218 19.19 8.11 -19.03
CA THR A 218 20.25 8.18 -20.04
C THR A 218 19.93 9.23 -21.11
N PHE A 219 18.65 9.33 -21.51
CA PHE A 219 18.19 10.29 -22.53
C PHE A 219 17.85 11.68 -21.99
N ALA A 220 17.79 11.85 -20.67
CA ALA A 220 17.50 13.10 -20.00
C ALA A 220 18.62 14.14 -20.20
N THR A 221 18.24 15.39 -20.45
CA THR A 221 19.17 16.51 -20.66
C THR A 221 19.02 17.64 -19.65
N GLY A 222 18.08 17.53 -18.70
CA GLY A 222 17.97 18.42 -17.55
C GLY A 222 19.08 18.19 -16.54
N ASP A 223 19.35 19.21 -15.73
CA ASP A 223 20.35 19.17 -14.67
C ASP A 223 19.92 18.21 -13.54
N VAL A 224 18.62 18.13 -13.30
CA VAL A 224 17.97 17.26 -12.31
C VAL A 224 17.12 16.19 -13.01
N LEU A 225 17.15 14.97 -12.49
CA LEU A 225 16.21 13.91 -12.82
C LEU A 225 15.10 13.92 -11.78
N THR A 226 13.85 14.00 -12.21
CA THR A 226 12.68 13.86 -11.35
C THR A 226 11.89 12.64 -11.80
N PHE A 227 11.91 11.58 -11.00
CA PHE A 227 11.15 10.36 -11.28
C PHE A 227 9.75 10.48 -10.70
N LEU A 228 8.75 10.09 -11.49
CA LEU A 228 7.36 9.94 -11.07
C LEU A 228 6.82 8.61 -11.62
N ASP A 229 5.84 8.05 -10.90
CA ASP A 229 5.07 6.92 -11.41
C ASP A 229 3.96 7.43 -12.35
N CYS A 230 3.37 6.52 -13.13
CA CYS A 230 2.43 6.84 -14.21
C CYS A 230 0.97 7.01 -13.77
N HIS A 231 0.72 7.13 -12.47
CA HIS A 231 -0.59 7.33 -11.85
C HIS A 231 -0.45 8.31 -10.68
N CYS A 232 0.10 9.49 -11.01
CA CYS A 232 0.37 10.57 -10.06
C CYS A 232 -0.34 11.86 -10.45
N GLU A 233 -0.63 12.70 -9.45
CA GLU A 233 -1.19 14.04 -9.66
C GLU A 233 -0.47 15.04 -8.76
N CYS A 234 0.12 16.04 -9.38
CA CYS A 234 0.96 17.03 -8.75
C CYS A 234 0.13 18.19 -8.17
N VAL A 235 0.48 18.63 -6.96
CA VAL A 235 -0.08 19.84 -6.37
C VAL A 235 0.65 21.07 -6.94
N SER A 236 -0.03 22.21 -7.07
CA SER A 236 0.61 23.45 -7.51
C SER A 236 1.83 23.79 -6.64
N GLY A 237 2.95 24.15 -7.28
CA GLY A 237 4.20 24.49 -6.57
C GLY A 237 4.94 23.29 -5.97
N TRP A 238 4.73 22.07 -6.50
CA TRP A 238 5.42 20.87 -6.04
C TRP A 238 6.91 20.83 -6.44
N LEU A 239 7.28 21.45 -7.57
CA LEU A 239 8.59 21.22 -8.18
C LEU A 239 9.68 22.14 -7.63
N GLU A 240 9.36 23.41 -7.42
CA GLU A 240 10.30 24.44 -6.97
C GLU A 240 11.02 24.09 -5.67
N PRO A 241 10.35 23.57 -4.62
CA PRO A 241 11.05 23.21 -3.38
C PRO A 241 12.08 22.08 -3.58
N LEU A 242 11.80 21.13 -4.48
CA LEU A 242 12.73 20.04 -4.81
C LEU A 242 13.98 20.58 -5.51
N LEU A 243 13.78 21.43 -6.52
CA LEU A 243 14.88 21.99 -7.32
C LEU A 243 15.70 23.01 -6.53
N GLN A 244 15.05 23.82 -5.69
CA GLN A 244 15.72 24.75 -4.78
C GLN A 244 16.65 23.98 -3.83
N ARG A 245 16.17 22.88 -3.25
CA ARG A 245 16.97 22.11 -2.31
C ARG A 245 18.18 21.43 -2.97
N ILE A 246 18.03 20.92 -4.19
CA ILE A 246 19.16 20.36 -4.94
C ILE A 246 20.15 21.46 -5.35
N ALA A 247 19.68 22.66 -5.67
CA ALA A 247 20.55 23.80 -5.99
C ALA A 247 21.43 24.22 -4.80
N GLU A 248 20.90 24.10 -3.57
CA GLU A 248 21.64 24.36 -2.33
C GLU A 248 22.66 23.26 -2.01
N ASN A 249 22.32 22.01 -2.31
CA ASN A 249 23.19 20.88 -2.07
C ASN A 249 22.95 19.75 -3.10
N GLU A 250 23.89 19.59 -4.04
CA GLU A 250 23.77 18.62 -5.12
C GLU A 250 23.77 17.15 -4.66
N THR A 251 24.23 16.87 -3.44
CA THR A 251 24.30 15.51 -2.88
C THR A 251 23.00 15.07 -2.21
N VAL A 252 21.97 15.92 -2.24
CA VAL A 252 20.65 15.61 -1.70
C VAL A 252 19.82 14.86 -2.74
N VAL A 253 19.24 13.74 -2.30
CA VAL A 253 18.11 13.11 -2.98
C VAL A 253 16.85 13.55 -2.24
N ILE A 254 15.88 14.12 -2.95
CA ILE A 254 14.71 14.73 -2.32
C ILE A 254 13.41 14.18 -2.86
N CYS A 255 12.52 13.78 -1.96
CA CYS A 255 11.20 13.25 -2.26
C CYS A 255 10.12 14.31 -1.99
N PRO A 256 9.04 14.34 -2.79
CA PRO A 256 7.82 14.99 -2.35
C PRO A 256 7.20 14.22 -1.18
N VAL A 257 6.30 14.87 -0.44
CA VAL A 257 5.29 14.17 0.34
C VAL A 257 4.38 13.43 -0.65
N ILE A 258 4.25 12.12 -0.42
CA ILE A 258 3.39 11.27 -1.25
C ILE A 258 2.02 11.22 -0.58
N ASP A 259 1.05 11.85 -1.22
CA ASP A 259 -0.34 11.84 -0.77
C ASP A 259 -1.10 10.67 -1.39
N THR A 260 -2.08 10.14 -0.67
CA THR A 260 -2.90 9.03 -1.19
C THR A 260 -3.98 9.58 -2.11
N ILE A 261 -4.03 9.09 -3.34
CA ILE A 261 -5.23 9.16 -4.17
C ILE A 261 -5.95 7.82 -4.02
N ASP A 262 -7.20 7.84 -3.58
CA ASP A 262 -7.98 6.62 -3.40
C ASP A 262 -8.15 5.90 -4.74
N TRP A 263 -7.80 4.62 -4.81
CA TRP A 263 -7.90 3.84 -6.05
C TRP A 263 -9.35 3.64 -6.51
N ASN A 264 -10.33 3.79 -5.62
CA ASN A 264 -11.75 3.57 -5.92
C ASN A 264 -12.49 4.87 -6.23
N THR A 265 -12.37 5.86 -5.34
CA THR A 265 -13.10 7.15 -5.44
C THR A 265 -12.30 8.25 -6.13
N PHE A 266 -10.98 8.08 -6.27
CA PHE A 266 -10.04 9.12 -6.73
C PHE A 266 -10.01 10.38 -5.86
N GLU A 267 -10.49 10.29 -4.61
CA GLU A 267 -10.34 11.34 -3.61
C GLU A 267 -8.85 11.55 -3.27
N PHE A 268 -8.43 12.81 -3.16
CA PHE A 268 -7.04 13.19 -2.89
C PHE A 268 -6.90 13.50 -1.39
N TYR A 269 -6.18 12.65 -0.66
CA TYR A 269 -5.92 12.82 0.77
C TYR A 269 -4.58 13.51 1.01
N MET A 270 -4.61 14.84 1.02
CA MET A 270 -3.41 15.66 1.26
C MET A 270 -3.01 15.67 2.74
N GLN A 271 -1.73 15.43 3.02
CA GLN A 271 -1.15 15.61 4.34
C GLN A 271 -0.90 17.11 4.62
N THR A 272 -1.82 17.77 5.34
CA THR A 272 -1.75 19.22 5.58
C THR A 272 -0.81 19.65 6.73
N GLY A 273 -0.26 18.68 7.47
CA GLY A 273 0.59 18.88 8.64
C GLY A 273 2.01 18.36 8.48
N GLU A 274 2.57 17.81 9.55
CA GLU A 274 3.85 17.10 9.47
C GLU A 274 3.66 15.77 8.74
N PRO A 275 4.38 15.52 7.63
CA PRO A 275 4.22 14.29 6.86
C PRO A 275 4.86 13.09 7.55
N MET A 276 4.44 11.90 7.15
CA MET A 276 5.16 10.67 7.46
C MET A 276 6.48 10.58 6.68
N ILE A 277 7.47 9.90 7.25
CA ILE A 277 8.77 9.63 6.60
C ILE A 277 9.01 8.13 6.44
N GLY A 278 9.96 7.78 5.59
CA GLY A 278 10.26 6.41 5.21
C GLY A 278 11.24 5.71 6.15
N GLY A 279 10.92 4.49 6.56
CA GLY A 279 11.79 3.54 7.22
C GLY A 279 11.68 2.15 6.58
N PHE A 280 12.05 1.12 7.33
CA PHE A 280 11.90 -0.28 6.94
C PHE A 280 11.73 -1.17 8.17
N ASP A 281 11.08 -2.33 8.00
CA ASP A 281 11.07 -3.41 8.99
C ASP A 281 12.20 -4.42 8.72
N TRP A 282 12.49 -5.32 9.66
CA TRP A 282 13.56 -6.31 9.45
C TRP A 282 13.23 -7.39 8.41
N ARG A 283 12.04 -7.40 7.79
CA ARG A 283 11.79 -8.16 6.55
C ARG A 283 12.24 -7.41 5.30
N LEU A 284 12.81 -6.22 5.48
CA LEU A 284 13.22 -5.28 4.44
C LEU A 284 12.05 -4.87 3.54
N THR A 285 10.90 -4.63 4.17
CA THR A 285 9.78 -3.95 3.53
C THR A 285 9.78 -2.48 3.95
N PHE A 286 9.45 -1.59 3.02
CA PHE A 286 9.32 -0.17 3.30
C PHE A 286 8.16 0.08 4.27
N GLN A 287 8.37 0.95 5.25
CA GLN A 287 7.36 1.32 6.26
C GLN A 287 7.31 2.82 6.44
N TRP A 288 6.11 3.38 6.61
CA TRP A 288 5.94 4.77 7.03
C TRP A 288 6.05 4.88 8.55
N HIS A 289 6.74 5.91 9.04
CA HIS A 289 6.74 6.25 10.46
C HIS A 289 6.72 7.77 10.68
N SER A 290 6.33 8.16 11.89
CA SER A 290 6.32 9.58 12.27
C SER A 290 7.74 10.13 12.40
N VAL A 291 7.89 11.44 12.19
CA VAL A 291 9.16 12.14 12.35
C VAL A 291 9.64 12.01 13.81
N PRO A 292 10.86 11.51 14.07
CA PRO A 292 11.37 11.41 15.42
C PRO A 292 11.69 12.79 15.99
N GLU A 293 11.61 12.92 17.31
CA GLU A 293 11.80 14.19 18.02
C GLU A 293 13.16 14.84 17.72
N ARG A 294 14.22 14.03 17.58
CA ARG A 294 15.55 14.50 17.18
C ARG A 294 15.54 15.26 15.84
N GLU A 295 14.76 14.80 14.86
CA GLU A 295 14.68 15.46 13.55
C GLU A 295 13.78 16.70 13.61
N ARG A 296 12.72 16.69 14.44
CA ARG A 296 11.92 17.89 14.70
C ARG A 296 12.75 19.02 15.30
N GLN A 297 13.60 18.71 16.27
CA GLN A 297 14.48 19.69 16.93
C GLN A 297 15.60 20.20 16.03
N ARG A 298 16.02 19.44 15.02
CA ARG A 298 17.03 19.86 14.03
C ARG A 298 16.49 20.93 13.08
N ARG A 299 15.19 20.87 12.74
CA ARG A 299 14.52 21.79 11.82
C ARG A 299 14.27 23.14 12.48
N LYS A 300 14.43 24.22 11.72
CA LYS A 300 14.12 25.59 12.19
C LYS A 300 12.67 25.94 11.93
N SER A 301 12.12 25.45 10.81
CA SER A 301 10.73 25.62 10.40
C SER A 301 10.06 24.28 10.14
N LYS A 302 8.73 24.25 10.28
CA LYS A 302 7.91 23.10 9.88
C LYS A 302 7.98 22.82 8.38
N THR A 303 8.35 23.80 7.57
CA THR A 303 8.50 23.66 6.11
C THR A 303 9.88 23.19 5.66
N ASP A 304 10.85 23.12 6.58
CA ASP A 304 12.21 22.67 6.23
C ASP A 304 12.20 21.19 5.79
N PRO A 305 13.09 20.78 4.87
CA PRO A 305 13.25 19.38 4.49
C PRO A 305 13.49 18.48 5.72
N ILE A 306 12.86 17.31 5.68
CA ILE A 306 12.90 16.32 6.76
C ILE A 306 13.80 15.17 6.32
N ARG A 307 14.85 14.86 7.09
CA ARG A 307 15.70 13.70 6.81
C ARG A 307 14.88 12.41 6.95
N SER A 308 14.94 11.58 5.92
CA SER A 308 14.21 10.31 5.86
C SER A 308 15.20 9.15 5.76
N PRO A 309 15.13 8.14 6.65
CA PRO A 309 15.96 6.94 6.55
C PRO A 309 15.86 6.27 5.18
N THR A 310 14.64 6.11 4.68
CA THR A 310 14.37 5.50 3.37
C THR A 310 13.40 6.32 2.53
N MET A 311 13.29 5.95 1.25
CA MET A 311 12.29 6.48 0.31
C MET A 311 11.27 5.41 -0.05
N ALA A 312 10.04 5.83 -0.37
CA ALA A 312 9.04 4.94 -0.95
C ALA A 312 9.49 4.41 -2.33
N GLY A 313 10.31 5.18 -3.07
CA GLY A 313 11.00 4.75 -4.28
C GLY A 313 10.35 5.18 -5.59
N GLY A 314 9.07 5.52 -5.58
CA GLY A 314 8.30 5.97 -6.74
C GLY A 314 8.68 7.37 -7.24
N LEU A 315 8.81 8.29 -6.30
CA LEU A 315 8.83 9.72 -6.56
C LEU A 315 10.01 10.39 -5.86
N PHE A 316 10.95 10.94 -6.63
CA PHE A 316 12.08 11.71 -6.10
C PHE A 316 12.78 12.53 -7.18
N ALA A 317 13.49 13.57 -6.75
CA ALA A 317 14.37 14.37 -7.57
C ALA A 317 15.84 14.21 -7.11
N VAL A 318 16.76 14.20 -8.06
CA VAL A 318 18.20 14.08 -7.81
C VAL A 318 19.01 14.77 -8.91
N SER A 319 20.13 15.41 -8.56
CA SER A 319 21.09 15.89 -9.56
C SER A 319 21.51 14.74 -10.48
N LYS A 320 21.41 14.92 -11.81
CA LYS A 320 21.76 13.88 -12.79
C LYS A 320 23.20 13.40 -12.58
N LYS A 321 24.13 14.35 -12.41
CA LYS A 321 25.55 14.07 -12.17
C LYS A 321 25.76 13.30 -10.87
N TYR A 322 25.04 13.66 -9.81
CA TYR A 322 25.15 12.97 -8.53
C TYR A 322 24.56 11.55 -8.59
N PHE A 323 23.46 11.36 -9.31
CA PHE A 323 22.87 10.05 -9.54
C PHE A 323 23.82 9.12 -10.31
N GLU A 324 24.51 9.63 -11.32
CA GLU A 324 25.57 8.92 -12.05
C GLU A 324 26.78 8.62 -11.14
N TYR A 325 27.24 9.60 -10.36
CA TYR A 325 28.33 9.45 -9.40
C TYR A 325 28.05 8.33 -8.38
N LEU A 326 26.83 8.27 -7.86
CA LEU A 326 26.41 7.22 -6.94
C LEU A 326 26.31 5.84 -7.61
N GLY A 327 26.43 5.73 -8.93
CA GLY A 327 26.26 4.46 -9.66
C GLY A 327 24.80 4.09 -9.89
N THR A 328 23.96 5.10 -10.15
CA THR A 328 22.57 5.02 -10.62
C THR A 328 21.71 4.01 -9.86
N TYR A 329 21.19 2.95 -10.48
CA TYR A 329 20.56 1.81 -9.81
C TYR A 329 21.38 0.54 -10.03
N ASP A 330 21.14 -0.47 -9.20
CA ASP A 330 21.62 -1.82 -9.45
C ASP A 330 20.87 -2.46 -10.63
N MET A 331 21.55 -2.58 -11.77
CA MET A 331 21.01 -3.19 -13.01
C MET A 331 20.63 -4.66 -12.89
N GLY A 332 21.10 -5.34 -11.83
CA GLY A 332 20.73 -6.72 -11.52
C GLY A 332 19.41 -6.85 -10.77
N MET A 333 18.72 -5.75 -10.45
CA MET A 333 17.37 -5.78 -9.89
C MET A 333 16.32 -5.87 -11.01
N ASP A 334 15.43 -6.85 -10.88
CA ASP A 334 14.42 -7.16 -11.90
C ASP A 334 13.01 -6.74 -11.47
N VAL A 335 12.24 -6.24 -12.44
CA VAL A 335 10.80 -5.91 -12.35
C VAL A 335 10.45 -4.83 -11.32
N TRP A 336 10.43 -5.15 -10.03
CA TRP A 336 9.96 -4.27 -8.95
C TRP A 336 10.45 -4.73 -7.57
N GLY A 337 10.81 -3.77 -6.71
CA GLY A 337 11.01 -3.97 -5.28
C GLY A 337 12.47 -4.08 -4.87
N GLY A 338 12.80 -3.55 -3.70
CA GLY A 338 14.15 -3.56 -3.11
C GLY A 338 15.04 -2.40 -3.56
N GLU A 339 14.79 -1.80 -4.72
CA GLU A 339 15.61 -0.71 -5.28
C GLU A 339 15.53 0.58 -4.46
N ASN A 340 14.39 0.82 -3.83
CA ASN A 340 14.14 1.97 -2.99
C ASN A 340 14.97 1.91 -1.70
N LEU A 341 15.06 0.72 -1.07
CA LEU A 341 15.90 0.50 0.10
C LEU A 341 17.39 0.50 -0.27
N GLU A 342 17.79 -0.16 -1.36
CA GLU A 342 19.18 -0.16 -1.84
C GLU A 342 19.69 1.25 -2.10
N LEU A 343 18.90 2.07 -2.81
CA LEU A 343 19.27 3.46 -3.09
C LEU A 343 19.31 4.28 -1.79
N SER A 344 18.37 4.08 -0.87
CA SER A 344 18.34 4.78 0.42
C SER A 344 19.60 4.51 1.25
N PHE A 345 19.96 3.23 1.41
CA PHE A 345 21.17 2.82 2.13
C PHE A 345 22.43 3.39 1.48
N ARG A 346 22.53 3.26 0.15
CA ARG A 346 23.65 3.79 -0.62
C ARG A 346 23.79 5.31 -0.49
N VAL A 347 22.71 6.07 -0.65
CA VAL A 347 22.73 7.54 -0.54
C VAL A 347 23.31 7.94 0.81
N TRP A 348 22.78 7.40 1.91
CA TRP A 348 23.25 7.75 3.25
C TRP A 348 24.67 7.26 3.54
N GLN A 349 24.96 5.99 3.27
CA GLN A 349 26.27 5.40 3.59
C GLN A 349 27.39 6.03 2.75
N CYS A 350 27.11 6.48 1.53
CA CYS A 350 28.10 7.06 0.63
C CYS A 350 28.18 8.61 0.70
N GLY A 351 27.63 9.22 1.75
CA GLY A 351 27.84 10.64 2.08
C GLY A 351 26.77 11.62 1.57
N GLY A 352 25.71 11.11 0.93
CA GLY A 352 24.53 11.88 0.58
C GLY A 352 23.55 12.04 1.72
N VAL A 353 22.43 12.70 1.41
CA VAL A 353 21.32 12.91 2.34
C VAL A 353 20.02 12.62 1.59
N LEU A 354 19.12 11.87 2.22
CA LEU A 354 17.77 11.63 1.71
C LEU A 354 16.77 12.45 2.52
N GLU A 355 15.96 13.26 1.84
CA GLU A 355 15.03 14.19 2.47
C GLU A 355 13.62 14.08 1.85
N ILE A 356 12.59 14.36 2.64
CA ILE A 356 11.22 14.61 2.18
C ILE A 356 10.95 16.11 2.35
N HIS A 357 10.44 16.76 1.32
CA HIS A 357 10.16 18.21 1.35
C HIS A 357 8.68 18.48 1.67
N PRO A 358 8.31 19.05 2.84
CA PRO A 358 6.91 19.26 3.24
C PRO A 358 6.10 20.21 2.35
N CYS A 359 6.77 21.07 1.57
CA CYS A 359 6.10 21.94 0.60
C CYS A 359 5.89 21.33 -0.79
N SER A 360 6.44 20.15 -1.06
CA SER A 360 6.27 19.44 -2.32
C SER A 360 5.30 18.28 -2.11
N HIS A 361 4.16 18.31 -2.80
CA HIS A 361 3.11 17.30 -2.65
C HIS A 361 2.77 16.69 -4.01
N VAL A 362 2.77 15.38 -4.07
CA VAL A 362 2.34 14.61 -5.24
C VAL A 362 1.45 13.47 -4.78
N GLY A 363 0.22 13.46 -5.26
CA GLY A 363 -0.70 12.35 -5.03
C GLY A 363 -0.31 11.15 -5.87
N HIS A 364 -0.47 9.96 -5.30
CA HIS A 364 -0.20 8.69 -5.94
C HIS A 364 -1.38 7.74 -5.74
N VAL A 365 -1.85 7.10 -6.82
CA VAL A 365 -2.93 6.11 -6.73
C VAL A 365 -2.37 4.80 -6.19
N PHE A 366 -2.55 4.54 -4.88
CA PHE A 366 -2.14 3.26 -4.29
C PHE A 366 -3.15 2.17 -4.68
N PRO A 367 -2.77 1.19 -5.52
CA PRO A 367 -3.72 0.22 -6.06
C PRO A 367 -4.24 -0.71 -4.96
N LYS A 368 -5.43 -1.28 -5.17
CA LYS A 368 -6.07 -2.25 -4.24
C LYS A 368 -5.18 -3.44 -3.91
N ARG A 369 -4.38 -3.88 -4.87
CA ARG A 369 -3.42 -4.99 -4.81
C ARG A 369 -2.33 -4.76 -5.86
N ALA A 370 -1.26 -5.55 -5.82
CA ALA A 370 -0.25 -5.49 -6.88
C ALA A 370 -0.91 -5.73 -8.27
N PRO A 371 -0.80 -4.79 -9.23
CA PRO A 371 -1.46 -4.91 -10.53
C PRO A 371 -0.75 -5.87 -11.50
N TYR A 372 0.42 -6.37 -11.12
CA TYR A 372 1.20 -7.36 -11.85
C TYR A 372 1.99 -8.23 -10.86
N ALA A 373 2.46 -9.39 -11.32
CA ALA A 373 3.27 -10.29 -10.51
C ALA A 373 4.60 -9.63 -10.11
N ARG A 374 4.98 -9.76 -8.83
CA ARG A 374 6.22 -9.21 -8.25
C ARG A 374 7.14 -10.32 -7.72
N PRO A 375 7.56 -11.29 -8.55
CA PRO A 375 8.26 -12.48 -8.07
C PRO A 375 9.70 -12.17 -7.60
N ASN A 376 10.33 -11.12 -8.13
CA ASN A 376 11.74 -10.80 -7.86
C ASN A 376 11.97 -9.96 -6.60
N PHE A 377 10.92 -9.63 -5.84
CA PHE A 377 11.06 -8.79 -4.64
C PHE A 377 12.12 -9.33 -3.68
N LEU A 378 12.09 -10.65 -3.41
CA LEU A 378 12.99 -11.27 -2.44
C LEU A 378 14.45 -11.32 -2.94
N GLN A 379 14.62 -11.64 -4.23
CA GLN A 379 15.92 -11.62 -4.90
C GLN A 379 16.56 -10.23 -4.85
N ASN A 380 15.83 -9.19 -5.26
CA ASN A 380 16.31 -7.80 -5.26
C ASN A 380 16.65 -7.34 -3.82
N THR A 381 15.80 -7.69 -2.86
CA THR A 381 16.00 -7.35 -1.46
C THR A 381 17.24 -8.03 -0.88
N ALA A 382 17.51 -9.29 -1.25
CA ALA A 382 18.75 -9.98 -0.90
C ALA A 382 19.99 -9.30 -1.53
N ARG A 383 19.90 -8.81 -2.78
CA ARG A 383 20.98 -8.01 -3.39
C ARG A 383 21.28 -6.75 -2.56
N ALA A 384 20.24 -6.04 -2.11
CA ALA A 384 20.40 -4.86 -1.26
C ALA A 384 21.07 -5.22 0.08
N ALA A 385 20.58 -6.26 0.75
CA ALA A 385 21.11 -6.73 2.03
C ALA A 385 22.60 -7.13 1.94
N GLU A 386 22.96 -7.92 0.92
CA GLU A 386 24.32 -8.43 0.72
C GLU A 386 25.37 -7.36 0.39
N VAL A 387 24.94 -6.23 -0.17
CA VAL A 387 25.85 -5.13 -0.50
C VAL A 387 25.96 -4.13 0.64
N TRP A 388 24.87 -3.83 1.35
CA TRP A 388 24.78 -2.63 2.20
C TRP A 388 24.65 -2.89 3.69
N MET A 389 24.14 -4.06 4.12
CA MET A 389 23.73 -4.29 5.51
C MET A 389 24.79 -4.94 6.40
N ASP A 390 25.95 -5.32 5.86
CA ASP A 390 27.03 -5.94 6.64
C ASP A 390 26.51 -7.16 7.45
N GLU A 391 26.82 -7.25 8.74
CA GLU A 391 26.34 -8.32 9.64
C GLU A 391 24.83 -8.26 9.92
N TYR A 392 24.20 -7.09 9.79
CA TYR A 392 22.78 -6.90 10.12
C TYR A 392 21.83 -7.56 9.13
N LYS A 393 22.33 -8.01 7.97
CA LYS A 393 21.55 -8.84 7.02
C LYS A 393 21.06 -10.14 7.65
N GLU A 394 21.72 -10.62 8.70
CA GLU A 394 21.31 -11.84 9.39
C GLU A 394 19.93 -11.68 10.04
N HIS A 395 19.60 -10.49 10.58
CA HIS A 395 18.26 -10.21 11.12
C HIS A 395 17.16 -10.36 10.08
N PHE A 396 17.46 -9.95 8.84
CA PHE A 396 16.58 -10.13 7.69
C PHE A 396 16.41 -11.60 7.33
N TYR A 397 17.52 -12.31 7.17
CA TYR A 397 17.45 -13.72 6.82
C TYR A 397 16.86 -14.60 7.92
N ASN A 398 16.95 -14.20 9.20
CA ASN A 398 16.31 -14.89 10.31
C ASN A 398 14.77 -14.77 10.24
N ARG A 399 14.26 -13.57 9.92
CA ARG A 399 12.81 -13.30 9.81
C ARG A 399 12.21 -13.75 8.49
N ASN A 400 13.03 -13.86 7.45
CA ASN A 400 12.64 -14.38 6.13
C ASN A 400 13.62 -15.48 5.65
N PRO A 401 13.60 -16.68 6.25
CA PRO A 401 14.49 -17.79 5.90
C PRO A 401 14.52 -18.18 4.42
N PRO A 402 13.41 -18.14 3.66
CA PRO A 402 13.43 -18.39 2.22
C PRO A 402 14.44 -17.51 1.46
N ALA A 403 14.70 -16.29 1.92
CA ALA A 403 15.64 -15.36 1.28
C ALA A 403 17.08 -15.89 1.24
N ARG A 404 17.47 -16.81 2.14
CA ARG A 404 18.80 -17.45 2.11
C ARG A 404 19.02 -18.36 0.90
N LYS A 405 17.93 -18.87 0.32
CA LYS A 405 17.96 -19.78 -0.83
C LYS A 405 17.83 -19.03 -2.17
N GLU A 406 17.56 -17.73 -2.13
CA GLU A 406 17.41 -16.92 -3.32
C GLU A 406 18.72 -16.74 -4.07
N SER A 407 18.68 -16.94 -5.39
CA SER A 407 19.83 -16.67 -6.26
C SER A 407 19.85 -15.19 -6.62
N TYR A 408 20.50 -14.38 -5.78
CA TYR A 408 20.61 -12.94 -5.99
C TYR A 408 21.64 -12.54 -7.07
N GLY A 409 22.35 -13.48 -7.68
CA GLY A 409 23.29 -13.22 -8.79
C GLY A 409 24.60 -12.54 -8.38
N ASP A 410 25.34 -12.01 -9.36
CA ASP A 410 26.62 -11.34 -9.11
C ASP A 410 26.44 -9.93 -8.52
N LEU A 411 27.24 -9.62 -7.50
CA LEU A 411 27.27 -8.37 -6.75
C LEU A 411 28.63 -7.67 -6.80
N SER A 412 29.58 -8.20 -7.59
CA SER A 412 30.97 -7.73 -7.62
C SER A 412 31.07 -6.23 -7.94
N GLU A 413 30.37 -5.77 -8.97
CA GLU A 413 30.33 -4.35 -9.36
C GLU A 413 29.75 -3.45 -8.26
N ARG A 414 28.68 -3.89 -7.59
CA ARG A 414 28.05 -3.12 -6.49
C ARG A 414 28.96 -3.04 -5.26
N LYS A 415 29.65 -4.13 -4.93
CA LYS A 415 30.65 -4.16 -3.84
C LYS A 415 31.88 -3.31 -4.17
N LEU A 416 32.33 -3.29 -5.43
CA LEU A 416 33.42 -2.42 -5.90
C LEU A 416 33.01 -0.94 -5.86
N LEU A 417 31.78 -0.61 -6.26
CA LEU A 417 31.21 0.73 -6.16
C LEU A 417 31.20 1.22 -4.69
N ARG A 418 30.69 0.40 -3.77
CA ARG A 418 30.68 0.72 -2.32
C ARG A 418 32.09 1.04 -1.79
N LYS A 419 33.10 0.25 -2.20
CA LYS A 419 34.51 0.50 -1.85
C LYS A 419 35.05 1.79 -2.48
N ARG A 420 34.78 2.03 -3.77
CA ARG A 420 35.25 3.20 -4.52
C ARG A 420 34.74 4.51 -3.91
N LEU A 421 33.47 4.53 -3.53
CA LEU A 421 32.81 5.67 -2.89
C LEU A 421 33.17 5.82 -1.39
N LYS A 422 33.95 4.88 -0.83
CA LYS A 422 34.35 4.88 0.59
C LYS A 422 33.16 4.99 1.54
N CYS A 423 32.10 4.25 1.22
CA CYS A 423 30.85 4.32 1.99
C CYS A 423 31.04 3.77 3.41
N LYS A 424 30.30 4.33 4.35
CA LYS A 424 30.26 3.91 5.75
C LYS A 424 29.55 2.56 5.91
N ASN A 425 29.77 1.89 7.03
CA ASN A 425 29.12 0.62 7.34
C ASN A 425 27.64 0.81 7.76
N PHE A 426 26.90 -0.29 7.84
CA PHE A 426 25.48 -0.25 8.19
C PHE A 426 25.24 0.10 9.66
N GLU A 427 26.17 -0.27 10.55
CA GLU A 427 26.17 0.18 11.95
C GLU A 427 26.14 1.71 12.03
N TRP A 428 26.96 2.41 11.23
CA TRP A 428 26.92 3.86 11.15
C TRP A 428 25.55 4.36 10.69
N TYR A 429 24.95 3.72 9.69
CA TYR A 429 23.62 4.09 9.19
C TYR A 429 22.57 3.97 10.30
N LEU A 430 22.52 2.84 11.02
CA LEU A 430 21.59 2.64 12.14
C LEU A 430 21.80 3.68 13.25
N LYS A 431 23.05 3.97 13.63
CA LYS A 431 23.35 4.92 14.72
C LYS A 431 23.10 6.39 14.34
N ASN A 432 23.34 6.77 13.08
CA ASN A 432 23.37 8.17 12.68
C ASN A 432 22.15 8.61 11.88
N VAL A 433 21.51 7.68 11.17
CA VAL A 433 20.36 7.94 10.29
C VAL A 433 19.08 7.40 10.91
N PHE A 434 19.07 6.12 11.32
CA PHE A 434 17.84 5.45 11.77
C PHE A 434 17.92 4.95 13.22
N SER A 435 18.36 5.83 14.13
CA SER A 435 18.61 5.48 15.54
C SER A 435 17.37 5.11 16.36
N ASN A 436 16.18 5.26 15.78
CA ASN A 436 14.91 4.92 16.41
C ASN A 436 14.41 3.52 16.02
N LEU A 437 15.05 2.85 15.05
CA LEU A 437 14.77 1.46 14.74
C LEU A 437 15.38 0.57 15.82
N HIS A 438 14.55 -0.22 16.47
CA HIS A 438 15.04 -1.27 17.37
C HIS A 438 15.87 -2.28 16.56
N VAL A 439 17.05 -2.62 17.07
CA VAL A 439 17.93 -3.62 16.47
C VAL A 439 17.83 -4.90 17.31
N PRO A 440 17.29 -6.00 16.74
CA PRO A 440 17.21 -7.29 17.40
C PRO A 440 18.57 -7.80 17.88
N GLU A 441 18.58 -8.58 18.96
CA GLU A 441 19.79 -9.23 19.44
C GLU A 441 20.06 -10.51 18.64
N ASP A 442 19.00 -11.24 18.29
CA ASP A 442 19.00 -12.55 17.63
C ASP A 442 20.10 -13.49 18.19
N ARG A 443 20.16 -13.58 19.53
CA ARG A 443 21.20 -14.38 20.21
C ARG A 443 21.14 -15.84 19.76
N PRO A 444 22.28 -16.53 19.59
CA PRO A 444 22.29 -17.95 19.21
C PRO A 444 21.44 -18.81 20.15
N GLY A 445 20.51 -19.58 19.59
CA GLY A 445 19.59 -20.45 20.34
C GLY A 445 18.36 -19.75 20.95
N TRP A 446 18.19 -18.44 20.73
CA TRP A 446 17.13 -17.63 21.34
C TRP A 446 16.29 -16.86 20.31
N HIS A 447 16.24 -17.34 19.08
CA HIS A 447 15.39 -16.81 18.02
C HIS A 447 15.00 -17.92 17.06
N GLY A 448 13.86 -17.76 16.38
CA GLY A 448 13.30 -18.74 15.45
C GLY A 448 11.91 -19.20 15.86
N ALA A 449 11.55 -20.42 15.47
CA ALA A 449 10.28 -21.02 15.87
C ALA A 449 10.38 -21.62 17.28
N ILE A 450 9.31 -21.50 18.07
CA ILE A 450 9.24 -22.09 19.41
C ILE A 450 8.40 -23.36 19.34
N HIS A 451 9.06 -24.52 19.34
CA HIS A 451 8.45 -25.85 19.26
C HIS A 451 7.93 -26.30 20.62
N SER A 452 6.75 -26.94 20.63
CA SER A 452 6.25 -27.64 21.83
C SER A 452 6.79 -29.07 21.87
N MET A 453 7.24 -29.53 23.04
CA MET A 453 7.71 -30.91 23.22
C MET A 453 6.57 -31.91 23.54
N GLY A 454 5.37 -31.41 23.84
CA GLY A 454 4.18 -32.22 24.11
C GLY A 454 3.37 -32.53 22.85
N ILE A 455 3.10 -31.51 22.03
CA ILE A 455 2.51 -31.64 20.70
C ILE A 455 3.60 -31.29 19.68
N SER A 456 4.41 -32.29 19.32
CA SER A 456 5.70 -32.10 18.62
C SER A 456 5.60 -31.60 17.17
N SER A 457 4.42 -31.63 16.56
CA SER A 457 4.19 -31.07 15.22
C SER A 457 3.95 -29.57 15.22
N GLU A 458 3.74 -28.97 16.40
CA GLU A 458 3.23 -27.62 16.54
C GLU A 458 4.25 -26.65 17.13
N CYS A 459 4.20 -25.44 16.61
CA CYS A 459 5.00 -24.29 17.00
C CYS A 459 4.08 -23.19 17.52
N LEU A 460 4.61 -22.32 18.38
CA LEU A 460 3.94 -21.06 18.67
C LEU A 460 3.71 -20.29 17.37
N ASP A 461 2.51 -19.76 17.23
CA ASP A 461 2.07 -19.02 16.06
C ASP A 461 1.25 -17.80 16.51
N TYR A 462 1.54 -16.65 15.92
CA TYR A 462 0.78 -15.43 16.12
C TYR A 462 0.26 -14.90 14.79
N ASN A 463 -1.05 -15.00 14.59
CA ASN A 463 -1.72 -14.53 13.38
C ASN A 463 -2.77 -13.48 13.70
N SER A 464 -2.39 -12.20 13.59
CA SER A 464 -3.28 -11.06 13.85
C SER A 464 -3.93 -10.52 12.58
N PRO A 465 -5.17 -9.98 12.67
CA PRO A 465 -5.72 -9.16 11.59
C PRO A 465 -4.82 -7.94 11.32
N GLU A 466 -4.59 -7.60 10.05
CA GLU A 466 -3.68 -6.49 9.67
C GLU A 466 -4.05 -5.15 10.32
N HIS A 467 -5.35 -4.87 10.49
CA HIS A 467 -5.86 -3.63 11.10
C HIS A 467 -5.79 -3.62 12.64
N ASN A 468 -5.46 -4.74 13.27
CA ASN A 468 -5.34 -4.86 14.72
C ASN A 468 -4.22 -5.85 15.09
N PRO A 469 -2.95 -5.43 15.00
CA PRO A 469 -1.79 -6.29 15.22
C PRO A 469 -1.65 -6.80 16.67
N THR A 470 -2.42 -6.25 17.62
CA THR A 470 -2.46 -6.67 19.03
C THR A 470 -3.74 -7.43 19.38
N GLY A 471 -4.65 -7.63 18.42
CA GLY A 471 -6.01 -8.14 18.66
C GLY A 471 -6.12 -9.66 18.73
N ALA A 472 -5.09 -10.39 18.28
CA ALA A 472 -5.07 -11.85 18.34
C ALA A 472 -4.39 -12.35 19.63
N ARG A 473 -4.52 -13.66 19.85
CA ARG A 473 -3.83 -14.42 20.90
C ARG A 473 -2.76 -15.29 20.27
N VAL A 474 -1.70 -15.57 21.01
CA VAL A 474 -0.74 -16.61 20.61
C VAL A 474 -1.45 -17.94 20.65
N SER A 475 -1.24 -18.77 19.63
CA SER A 475 -1.79 -20.12 19.51
C SER A 475 -0.71 -21.11 19.06
N LEU A 476 -1.13 -22.31 18.67
CA LEU A 476 -0.28 -23.31 18.03
C LEU A 476 -0.67 -23.48 16.55
N PHE A 477 0.33 -23.70 15.71
CA PHE A 477 0.16 -24.11 14.32
C PHE A 477 1.29 -25.03 13.87
N GLY A 478 1.06 -25.79 12.79
CA GLY A 478 2.05 -26.71 12.24
C GLY A 478 3.36 -25.99 11.90
N CYS A 479 4.47 -26.47 12.43
CA CYS A 479 5.78 -25.88 12.22
C CYS A 479 6.16 -25.90 10.72
N HIS A 480 6.39 -24.74 10.12
CA HIS A 480 6.67 -24.64 8.68
C HIS A 480 8.08 -24.11 8.34
N GLY A 481 8.82 -23.55 9.31
CA GLY A 481 10.21 -23.10 9.10
C GLY A 481 10.36 -21.94 8.11
N GLN A 482 9.31 -21.12 7.94
CA GLN A 482 9.29 -19.98 6.99
C GLN A 482 9.40 -18.61 7.69
N GLY A 483 9.64 -18.60 9.00
CA GLY A 483 9.61 -17.37 9.80
C GLY A 483 8.19 -16.81 9.89
N GLY A 484 8.02 -15.50 9.61
CA GLY A 484 6.70 -14.86 9.58
C GLY A 484 5.97 -14.95 10.91
N ASN A 485 4.79 -15.57 10.91
CA ASN A 485 3.92 -15.74 12.09
C ASN A 485 4.50 -16.66 13.18
N GLN A 486 5.51 -17.47 12.84
CA GLN A 486 6.17 -18.40 13.77
C GLN A 486 7.53 -17.91 14.24
N PHE A 487 7.97 -16.71 13.84
CA PHE A 487 9.26 -16.18 14.29
C PHE A 487 9.10 -15.43 15.61
N PHE A 488 9.84 -15.89 16.62
CA PHE A 488 9.95 -15.24 17.91
C PHE A 488 11.41 -15.02 18.28
N GLU A 489 11.66 -14.05 19.16
CA GLU A 489 12.96 -13.78 19.76
C GLU A 489 12.83 -13.70 21.28
N TYR A 490 13.76 -14.32 22.00
CA TYR A 490 13.89 -14.16 23.45
C TYR A 490 15.05 -13.23 23.80
N THR A 491 14.74 -12.07 24.36
CA THR A 491 15.71 -10.99 24.58
C THR A 491 16.48 -11.15 25.89
N SER A 492 17.60 -10.44 26.03
CA SER A 492 18.35 -10.35 27.30
C SER A 492 17.51 -9.71 28.42
N ASN A 493 16.51 -8.92 28.02
CA ASN A 493 15.51 -8.28 28.87
C ASN A 493 14.35 -9.21 29.28
N LYS A 494 14.44 -10.51 28.95
CA LYS A 494 13.43 -11.54 29.29
C LYS A 494 12.08 -11.32 28.62
N GLU A 495 12.06 -10.71 27.45
CA GLU A 495 10.85 -10.53 26.64
C GLU A 495 10.78 -11.64 25.59
N ILE A 496 9.57 -12.13 25.30
CA ILE A 496 9.32 -12.93 24.09
C ILE A 496 8.75 -11.98 23.04
N ARG A 497 9.55 -11.65 22.03
CA ARG A 497 9.19 -10.71 20.98
C ARG A 497 8.68 -11.44 19.74
N PHE A 498 7.56 -10.98 19.21
CA PHE A 498 7.10 -11.27 17.86
C PHE A 498 7.43 -10.05 16.99
N ASN A 499 8.63 -10.05 16.41
CA ASN A 499 9.20 -8.88 15.74
C ASN A 499 9.58 -9.14 14.27
N SER A 500 8.80 -9.96 13.59
CA SER A 500 8.86 -10.09 12.12
C SER A 500 8.43 -8.79 11.42
N VAL A 501 7.39 -8.11 11.92
CA VAL A 501 6.78 -6.94 11.25
C VAL A 501 6.86 -5.70 12.14
N THR A 502 6.34 -5.81 13.35
CA THR A 502 6.32 -4.76 14.37
C THR A 502 6.89 -5.32 15.67
N GLU A 503 7.53 -4.50 16.49
CA GLU A 503 8.04 -4.92 17.80
C GLU A 503 6.88 -5.18 18.77
N LEU A 504 6.34 -6.39 18.75
CA LEU A 504 5.34 -6.85 19.70
C LEU A 504 5.96 -7.76 20.74
N CYS A 505 5.51 -7.61 21.98
CA CYS A 505 5.95 -8.37 23.13
C CYS A 505 4.78 -9.21 23.65
N ALA A 506 5.03 -10.49 23.89
CA ALA A 506 4.05 -11.40 24.45
C ALA A 506 3.71 -10.97 25.88
N GLU A 507 2.41 -10.89 26.19
CA GLU A 507 1.93 -10.51 27.51
C GLU A 507 0.90 -11.50 28.06
N VAL A 508 0.81 -11.60 29.38
CA VAL A 508 -0.36 -12.20 30.04
C VAL A 508 -1.17 -11.08 30.69
N PRO A 509 -2.36 -10.76 30.17
CA PRO A 509 -3.21 -9.74 30.78
C PRO A 509 -3.63 -10.12 32.20
N ASP A 510 -3.91 -9.12 33.04
CA ASP A 510 -4.29 -9.34 34.43
C ASP A 510 -5.54 -10.22 34.55
N GLN A 511 -5.46 -11.21 35.44
CA GLN A 511 -6.53 -12.19 35.70
C GLN A 511 -6.95 -13.04 34.49
N GLN A 512 -6.15 -13.06 33.43
CA GLN A 512 -6.36 -13.93 32.26
C GLN A 512 -5.38 -15.11 32.26
N ASP A 513 -5.69 -16.11 31.43
CA ASP A 513 -4.88 -17.31 31.25
C ASP A 513 -4.44 -17.53 29.79
N PHE A 514 -4.70 -16.56 28.90
CA PHE A 514 -4.20 -16.56 27.52
C PHE A 514 -3.00 -15.63 27.38
N VAL A 515 -2.23 -15.83 26.30
CA VAL A 515 -1.11 -14.95 25.92
C VAL A 515 -1.54 -14.02 24.79
N GLY A 516 -1.46 -12.73 25.05
CA GLY A 516 -1.71 -11.66 24.07
C GLY A 516 -0.41 -11.07 23.53
N MET A 517 -0.54 -10.03 22.72
CA MET A 517 0.57 -9.23 22.22
C MET A 517 0.30 -7.74 22.47
N LYS A 518 1.34 -7.00 22.83
CA LYS A 518 1.32 -5.54 22.92
C LYS A 518 2.57 -4.94 22.32
N ASN A 519 2.56 -3.64 22.04
CA ASN A 519 3.77 -2.94 21.62
C ASN A 519 4.85 -3.07 22.71
N CYS A 520 6.06 -3.47 22.31
CA CYS A 520 7.20 -3.52 23.21
C CYS A 520 7.55 -2.12 23.74
N PRO A 521 8.13 -2.04 24.95
CA PRO A 521 8.67 -0.78 25.45
C PRO A 521 9.79 -0.27 24.52
N LYS A 522 9.97 1.05 24.45
CA LYS A 522 11.10 1.65 23.74
C LYS A 522 12.41 1.28 24.42
N ASP A 523 13.48 1.18 23.65
CA ASP A 523 14.81 0.90 24.17
C ASP A 523 15.18 1.84 25.33
N GLY A 524 15.67 1.24 26.43
CA GLY A 524 16.02 1.94 27.67
C GLY A 524 14.84 2.31 28.58
N SER A 525 13.59 2.06 28.18
CA SER A 525 12.41 2.26 29.03
C SER A 525 12.24 1.10 30.02
N PRO A 526 11.54 1.31 31.15
CA PRO A 526 11.19 0.22 32.07
C PRO A 526 10.38 -0.89 31.39
N ILE A 527 10.70 -2.14 31.72
CA ILE A 527 10.01 -3.33 31.20
C ILE A 527 8.81 -3.63 32.12
N PRO A 528 7.57 -3.66 31.60
CA PRO A 528 6.40 -4.06 32.39
C PRO A 528 6.52 -5.51 32.91
N GLU A 529 6.11 -5.76 34.15
CA GLU A 529 6.21 -7.10 34.75
C GLU A 529 5.38 -8.16 34.01
N ASN A 530 4.30 -7.73 33.36
CA ASN A 530 3.37 -8.60 32.64
C ASN A 530 3.87 -9.06 31.24
N ILE A 531 5.10 -8.68 30.85
CA ILE A 531 5.78 -9.15 29.64
C ILE A 531 7.11 -9.87 29.95
N VAL A 532 7.36 -10.19 31.22
CA VAL A 532 8.60 -10.85 31.66
C VAL A 532 8.42 -12.37 31.67
N TRP A 533 9.26 -13.04 30.88
CA TRP A 533 9.26 -14.48 30.68
C TRP A 533 10.60 -15.09 31.07
N HIS A 534 10.56 -16.24 31.72
CA HIS A 534 11.73 -17.01 32.12
C HIS A 534 11.73 -18.34 31.37
N PHE A 535 12.59 -18.46 30.36
CA PHE A 535 12.96 -19.76 29.82
C PHE A 535 13.93 -20.43 30.80
N ARG A 536 13.48 -21.51 31.44
CA ARG A 536 14.28 -22.27 32.41
C ARG A 536 15.09 -23.36 31.71
N GLU A 537 16.10 -23.89 32.39
CA GLU A 537 16.98 -24.94 31.85
C GLU A 537 16.25 -26.25 31.52
N ASP A 538 15.14 -26.52 32.21
CA ASP A 538 14.25 -27.66 31.94
C ASP A 538 13.35 -27.47 30.71
N GLY A 539 13.46 -26.32 30.02
CA GLY A 539 12.64 -25.95 28.87
C GLY A 539 11.27 -25.37 29.22
N THR A 540 10.94 -25.22 30.51
CA THR A 540 9.68 -24.57 30.90
C THR A 540 9.73 -23.06 30.66
N VAL A 541 8.61 -22.51 30.18
CA VAL A 541 8.43 -21.07 29.93
C VAL A 541 7.55 -20.49 31.04
N TYR A 542 8.19 -19.91 32.04
CA TYR A 542 7.56 -19.37 33.24
C TYR A 542 7.28 -17.88 33.12
N HIS A 543 6.08 -17.44 33.46
CA HIS A 543 5.70 -16.03 33.51
C HIS A 543 5.64 -15.54 34.96
N SER A 544 6.51 -14.59 35.31
CA SER A 544 6.73 -14.20 36.71
C SER A 544 5.53 -13.53 37.35
N HIS A 545 4.86 -12.63 36.64
CA HIS A 545 3.73 -11.85 37.16
C HIS A 545 2.49 -12.70 37.46
N SER A 546 2.21 -13.71 36.61
CA SER A 546 1.05 -14.60 36.84
C SER A 546 1.38 -15.83 37.70
N GLY A 547 2.66 -16.12 37.92
CA GLY A 547 3.11 -17.32 38.64
C GLY A 547 2.83 -18.64 37.90
N LYS A 548 2.56 -18.59 36.60
CA LYS A 548 2.14 -19.75 35.77
C LYS A 548 3.16 -20.05 34.67
N CYS A 549 3.05 -21.23 34.07
CA CYS A 549 3.85 -21.67 32.93
C CYS A 549 3.00 -21.80 31.66
N LEU A 550 3.60 -21.54 30.51
CA LEU A 550 2.97 -21.72 29.21
C LEU A 550 2.82 -23.22 28.92
N SER A 551 1.60 -23.67 28.60
CA SER A 551 1.28 -25.07 28.33
C SER A 551 0.57 -25.22 26.99
N ALA A 552 1.05 -26.13 26.16
CA ALA A 552 0.29 -26.64 25.03
C ALA A 552 -0.95 -27.41 25.53
N TYR A 553 -2.04 -27.36 24.79
CA TYR A 553 -3.23 -28.18 25.04
C TYR A 553 -4.03 -28.36 23.73
N ARG A 554 -5.11 -29.15 23.80
CA ARG A 554 -6.09 -29.25 22.71
C ARG A 554 -7.45 -28.72 23.18
N THR A 555 -8.12 -27.94 22.34
CA THR A 555 -9.51 -27.49 22.60
C THR A 555 -10.48 -28.66 22.56
N SER A 556 -11.74 -28.43 22.93
CA SER A 556 -12.83 -29.41 22.81
C SER A 556 -13.00 -29.95 21.39
N GLU A 557 -12.67 -29.14 20.37
CA GLU A 557 -12.71 -29.54 18.96
C GLU A 557 -11.41 -30.22 18.49
N GLY A 558 -10.46 -30.46 19.39
CA GLY A 558 -9.19 -31.13 19.09
C GLY A 558 -8.10 -30.24 18.48
N ARG A 559 -8.35 -28.93 18.32
CA ARG A 559 -7.36 -27.98 17.78
C ARG A 559 -6.23 -27.73 18.80
N PRO A 560 -4.95 -27.73 18.38
CA PRO A 560 -3.85 -27.40 19.26
C PRO A 560 -3.87 -25.91 19.61
N ASP A 561 -3.57 -25.57 20.86
CA ASP A 561 -3.56 -24.19 21.37
C ASP A 561 -2.65 -24.05 22.61
N VAL A 562 -2.46 -22.83 23.14
CA VAL A 562 -1.67 -22.56 24.36
C VAL A 562 -2.45 -21.85 25.47
N GLN A 563 -2.12 -22.15 26.72
CA GLN A 563 -2.74 -21.55 27.89
C GLN A 563 -1.75 -21.49 29.07
N MET A 564 -1.91 -20.50 29.93
CA MET A 564 -1.16 -20.36 31.18
C MET A 564 -1.72 -21.31 32.24
N ARG A 565 -0.89 -22.26 32.72
CA ARG A 565 -1.25 -23.26 33.73
C ARG A 565 -0.29 -23.30 34.90
N THR A 566 -0.68 -23.97 35.98
CA THR A 566 0.21 -24.25 37.11
C THR A 566 1.46 -25.00 36.61
N CYS A 567 2.63 -24.52 37.01
CA CYS A 567 3.90 -25.06 36.53
C CYS A 567 4.11 -26.52 36.96
N ASN A 568 4.44 -27.37 36.01
CA ASN A 568 4.80 -28.76 36.22
C ASN A 568 5.90 -29.17 35.21
N ALA A 569 7.14 -29.23 35.68
CA ALA A 569 8.29 -29.59 34.85
C ALA A 569 8.25 -31.03 34.29
N SER A 570 7.39 -31.90 34.84
CA SER A 570 7.19 -33.26 34.29
C SER A 570 6.18 -33.29 33.14
N ASP A 571 5.37 -32.24 32.96
CA ASP A 571 4.41 -32.13 31.86
C ASP A 571 5.12 -31.66 30.58
N LYS A 572 5.28 -32.57 29.61
CA LYS A 572 5.93 -32.27 28.33
C LYS A 572 5.23 -31.17 27.53
N ASN A 573 3.94 -30.91 27.78
CA ASN A 573 3.24 -29.79 27.14
C ASN A 573 3.73 -28.43 27.63
N GLN A 574 4.43 -28.37 28.76
CA GLN A 574 5.01 -27.13 29.29
C GLN A 574 6.48 -26.95 28.91
N VAL A 575 7.06 -27.89 28.15
CA VAL A 575 8.45 -27.86 27.73
C VAL A 575 8.53 -27.36 26.28
N TRP A 576 9.33 -26.33 26.06
CA TRP A 576 9.45 -25.61 24.80
C TRP A 576 10.91 -25.50 24.36
N LYS A 577 11.14 -25.38 23.06
CA LYS A 577 12.49 -25.24 22.50
C LYS A 577 12.51 -24.34 21.28
N PHE A 578 13.52 -23.49 21.16
CA PHE A 578 13.79 -22.76 19.93
C PHE A 578 14.39 -23.67 18.85
N GLU A 579 13.90 -23.51 17.63
CA GLU A 579 14.41 -24.15 16.42
C GLU A 579 14.68 -23.08 15.35
N LYS A 580 15.76 -23.27 14.58
CA LYS A 580 16.23 -22.36 13.54
C LYS A 580 16.22 -23.02 12.18
#